data_AF-A0A1V6R1X0-F1
#
_entry.id   AF-A0A1V6R1X0-F1
#
_cell.length_a   1.000
_cell.length_b   1.000
_cell.length_c   1.000
_cell.angle_alpha   90.00
_cell.angle_beta   90.00
_cell.angle_gamma   90.00
#
_symmetry.space_group_name_H-M   'P 1'
#
loop_
_entity.id
_entity.type
_entity.pdbx_description
1 polymer ?
#
loop_
_entity_poly.entity_id
_entity_poly.type
_entity_poly.pdbx_seq_one_letter_code
_entity_poly.pdbx_strand_id
1 'polypeptide(L)'
;MSDQATDSSGPGPGPSSSSSSLPPIPPEPTWPTSASEAIIQNPSGPPRLLSLTLSDQLVLLQICLAHKSLYRKRRHNTDYWQRVASHFWDISGWGWTRVRNFVQYNIRRHRVNPCRVRDNPEGQMKQLLRELVAHIDIVNTPVLRIQPQRPPLSPSSHPQHTIHGNSSAGTYSRPPSMEVSGQELIAMSKEAAMRCDFDEAKSRLLQISNKAALETHLEELDMIRKAQIQTNEDFERRAREAELKDDWQTAKSLLSRIVGDDGPFLLLTLEYSRARIG
;
A
#
# COMPACT_ATOMS: atom_id res chain seq x y z
N MET A 1 77.23 67.60 -73.70
CA MET A 1 78.37 66.92 -73.03
C MET A 1 77.82 65.61 -72.48
N SER A 2 78.64 64.56 -72.46
CA SER A 2 78.30 63.19 -72.03
C SER A 2 78.12 63.10 -70.49
N ASP A 3 77.64 62.04 -69.83
CA ASP A 3 77.27 60.65 -70.20
C ASP A 3 75.90 60.27 -69.52
N GLN A 4 75.39 59.04 -69.29
CA GLN A 4 75.78 57.62 -69.55
C GLN A 4 74.54 56.68 -69.50
N ALA A 5 74.78 55.35 -69.61
CA ALA A 5 74.02 54.17 -69.11
C ALA A 5 72.49 54.25 -68.85
N THR A 6 71.57 53.50 -69.49
CA THR A 6 71.38 52.04 -69.80
C THR A 6 70.74 51.17 -68.70
N ASP A 7 69.60 50.55 -69.06
CA ASP A 7 69.10 49.21 -68.64
C ASP A 7 68.74 48.93 -67.16
N SER A 8 68.00 47.87 -66.80
CA SER A 8 66.83 47.17 -67.40
C SER A 8 66.28 46.13 -66.40
N SER A 9 65.14 45.49 -66.72
CA SER A 9 64.65 44.20 -66.19
C SER A 9 64.02 44.13 -64.77
N GLY A 10 62.96 43.31 -64.65
CA GLY A 10 62.55 42.64 -63.40
C GLY A 10 63.31 41.30 -63.20
N PRO A 11 63.02 40.50 -62.16
CA PRO A 11 61.86 39.58 -62.22
C PRO A 11 61.23 39.21 -60.82
N GLY A 12 60.33 38.21 -60.80
CA GLY A 12 59.97 37.42 -59.58
C GLY A 12 60.84 36.15 -59.46
N PRO A 13 60.37 34.97 -58.95
CA PRO A 13 59.05 34.67 -58.33
C PRO A 13 59.04 33.68 -57.11
N GLY A 14 57.88 33.50 -56.47
CA GLY A 14 57.47 32.28 -55.72
C GLY A 14 57.97 32.08 -54.26
N PRO A 15 57.60 30.98 -53.56
CA PRO A 15 56.63 29.92 -53.93
C PRO A 15 55.60 29.49 -52.83
N SER A 16 54.51 28.87 -53.30
CA SER A 16 53.67 27.79 -52.71
C SER A 16 53.43 27.61 -51.19
N SER A 17 52.15 27.52 -50.82
CA SER A 17 51.60 26.44 -49.97
C SER A 17 50.09 26.25 -50.21
N SER A 18 49.61 25.01 -50.11
CA SER A 18 48.24 24.61 -50.50
C SER A 18 47.42 24.13 -49.30
N SER A 19 46.09 24.30 -49.31
CA SER A 19 45.11 23.18 -49.37
C SER A 19 43.65 23.57 -49.05
N SER A 20 42.75 22.87 -49.75
CA SER A 20 41.38 22.45 -49.35
C SER A 20 40.38 23.44 -48.74
N SER A 21 39.33 23.67 -49.52
CA SER A 21 38.01 24.16 -49.09
C SER A 21 37.42 23.36 -47.92
N LEU A 22 36.81 24.07 -46.96
CA LEU A 22 35.93 23.48 -45.94
C LEU A 22 34.45 23.61 -46.36
N PRO A 23 33.56 22.69 -45.94
CA PRO A 23 32.14 22.75 -46.26
C PRO A 23 31.42 23.91 -45.54
N PRO A 24 30.26 24.37 -46.06
CA PRO A 24 29.49 25.44 -45.43
C PRO A 24 28.98 25.04 -44.04
N ILE A 25 28.99 26.01 -43.13
CA ILE A 25 28.54 25.86 -41.74
C ILE A 25 27.02 25.63 -41.71
N PRO A 26 26.51 24.60 -40.99
CA PRO A 26 25.08 24.41 -40.84
C PRO A 26 24.45 25.53 -39.99
N PRO A 27 23.20 25.96 -40.27
CA PRO A 27 22.52 26.95 -39.44
C PRO A 27 22.30 26.42 -38.01
N GLU A 28 22.38 27.32 -37.03
CA GLU A 28 22.14 26.97 -35.63
C GLU A 28 20.72 26.42 -35.42
N PRO A 29 20.52 25.46 -34.48
CA PRO A 29 19.20 24.97 -34.14
C PRO A 29 18.41 26.06 -33.41
N THR A 30 17.57 26.78 -34.15
CA THR A 30 16.53 27.63 -33.58
C THR A 30 15.58 26.79 -32.76
N TRP A 31 15.76 26.84 -31.44
CA TRP A 31 14.84 26.25 -30.48
C TRP A 31 13.43 26.80 -30.76
N PRO A 32 12.41 25.96 -30.98
CA PRO A 32 11.05 26.43 -31.00
C PRO A 32 10.68 26.86 -29.57
N THR A 33 10.84 28.15 -29.28
CA THR A 33 10.12 28.83 -28.20
C THR A 33 8.64 28.78 -28.56
N SER A 34 8.04 27.61 -28.38
CA SER A 34 6.61 27.39 -28.60
C SER A 34 5.88 28.41 -27.75
N ALA A 35 5.14 29.29 -28.41
CA ALA A 35 4.53 30.42 -27.74
C ALA A 35 3.66 29.92 -26.59
N SER A 36 3.65 30.68 -25.48
CA SER A 36 2.58 30.54 -24.50
C SER A 36 1.28 31.08 -25.12
N GLU A 37 0.70 30.32 -26.05
CA GLU A 37 -0.64 30.56 -26.55
C GLU A 37 -1.59 30.48 -25.37
N ALA A 38 -2.02 31.66 -24.91
CA ALA A 38 -2.94 31.80 -23.82
C ALA A 38 -4.28 31.19 -24.24
N ILE A 39 -4.51 29.93 -23.85
CA ILE A 39 -5.88 29.41 -23.75
C ILE A 39 -6.56 30.24 -22.67
N ILE A 40 -7.29 31.26 -23.11
CA ILE A 40 -8.09 32.16 -22.26
C ILE A 40 -9.20 31.32 -21.62
N GLN A 41 -8.90 30.72 -20.47
CA GLN A 41 -9.88 30.03 -19.66
C GLN A 41 -10.78 31.07 -19.00
N ASN A 42 -11.99 31.24 -19.55
CA ASN A 42 -13.03 32.10 -18.99
C ASN A 42 -13.22 31.79 -17.49
N PRO A 43 -13.04 32.76 -16.57
CA PRO A 43 -12.98 32.51 -15.12
C PRO A 43 -14.37 32.28 -14.47
N SER A 44 -15.40 31.94 -15.26
CA SER A 44 -16.80 31.88 -14.86
C SER A 44 -17.43 30.47 -14.93
N GLY A 45 -16.70 29.47 -15.40
CA GLY A 45 -17.13 28.06 -15.36
C GLY A 45 -16.43 27.27 -14.26
N PRO A 46 -17.12 26.38 -13.52
CA PRO A 46 -16.41 25.40 -12.70
C PRO A 46 -15.54 24.55 -13.63
N PRO A 47 -14.22 24.38 -13.37
CA PRO A 47 -13.34 23.65 -14.27
C PRO A 47 -13.88 22.24 -14.46
N ARG A 48 -13.97 21.76 -15.71
CA ARG A 48 -14.52 20.43 -16.03
C ARG A 48 -13.67 19.35 -15.37
N LEU A 49 -14.12 18.93 -14.19
CA LEU A 49 -13.34 18.08 -13.29
C LEU A 49 -13.15 16.71 -13.92
N LEU A 50 -11.93 16.42 -14.39
CA LEU A 50 -11.54 15.09 -14.84
C LEU A 50 -11.97 14.05 -13.79
N SER A 51 -12.82 13.12 -14.22
CA SER A 51 -13.26 11.98 -13.42
C SER A 51 -12.18 10.92 -13.43
N LEU A 52 -11.67 10.56 -12.26
CA LEU A 52 -10.69 9.48 -12.13
C LEU A 52 -11.20 8.20 -12.80
N THR A 53 -10.32 7.52 -13.53
CA THR A 53 -10.55 6.16 -14.03
C THR A 53 -10.70 5.19 -12.85
N LEU A 54 -11.09 3.94 -13.12
CA LEU A 54 -11.14 2.93 -12.06
C LEU A 54 -9.74 2.64 -11.49
N SER A 55 -8.70 2.75 -12.33
CA SER A 55 -7.30 2.55 -11.92
C SER A 55 -6.84 3.62 -10.93
N ASP A 56 -6.99 4.91 -11.28
CA ASP A 56 -6.55 6.01 -10.41
C ASP A 56 -7.31 6.03 -9.07
N GLN A 57 -8.54 5.52 -9.04
CA GLN A 57 -9.30 5.35 -7.79
C GLN A 57 -8.74 4.22 -6.91
N LEU A 58 -8.27 3.11 -7.49
CA LEU A 58 -7.57 2.05 -6.76
C LEU A 58 -6.23 2.56 -6.21
N VAL A 59 -5.42 3.22 -7.06
CA VAL A 59 -4.13 3.79 -6.65
C VAL A 59 -4.30 4.84 -5.55
N LEU A 60 -5.33 5.70 -5.64
CA LEU A 60 -5.63 6.66 -4.57
C LEU A 60 -5.95 5.98 -3.23
N LEU A 61 -6.65 4.84 -3.23
CA LEU A 61 -6.95 4.09 -2.02
C LEU A 61 -5.72 3.33 -1.49
N GLN A 62 -4.87 2.79 -2.36
CA GLN A 62 -3.57 2.22 -1.98
C GLN A 62 -2.68 3.27 -1.31
N ILE A 63 -2.59 4.49 -1.85
CA ILE A 63 -1.86 5.61 -1.23
C ILE A 63 -2.48 6.00 0.13
N CYS A 64 -3.81 5.99 0.25
CA CYS A 64 -4.48 6.20 1.54
C CYS A 64 -4.09 5.14 2.59
N LEU A 65 -3.97 3.87 2.19
CA LEU A 65 -3.58 2.78 3.08
C LEU A 65 -2.09 2.79 3.41
N ALA A 66 -1.21 3.11 2.47
CA ALA A 66 0.22 3.28 2.71
C ALA A 66 0.50 4.34 3.79
N HIS A 67 -0.25 5.45 3.76
CA HIS A 67 -0.12 6.53 4.75
C HIS A 67 -1.02 6.36 5.99
N LYS A 68 -1.70 5.21 6.18
CA LYS A 68 -2.71 5.03 7.26
C LYS A 68 -2.19 5.38 8.66
N SER A 69 -0.91 5.12 8.93
CA SER A 69 -0.23 5.45 10.21
C SER A 69 -0.18 6.95 10.56
N LEU A 70 -0.48 7.85 9.61
CA LEU A 70 -0.63 9.30 9.84
C LEU A 70 -2.08 9.72 10.14
N TYR A 71 -3.06 8.85 9.92
CA TYR A 71 -4.48 9.10 10.25
C TYR A 71 -4.71 8.89 11.75
N ARG A 72 -4.33 9.86 12.58
CA ARG A 72 -4.26 9.67 14.06
C ARG A 72 -5.38 10.32 14.88
N LYS A 73 -6.22 11.18 14.29
CA LYS A 73 -7.22 11.97 15.05
C LYS A 73 -8.57 12.04 14.34
N ARG A 74 -9.63 12.22 15.15
CA ARG A 74 -11.03 12.40 14.69
C ARG A 74 -11.28 13.73 13.96
N ARG A 75 -10.36 14.70 14.11
CA ARG A 75 -10.30 16.00 13.39
C ARG A 75 -8.84 16.38 13.17
N HIS A 76 -8.57 17.15 12.10
CA HIS A 76 -7.24 17.69 11.74
C HIS A 76 -6.16 16.68 11.31
N ASN A 77 -6.52 15.63 10.54
CA ASN A 77 -5.53 14.80 9.83
C ASN A 77 -4.99 15.49 8.57
N THR A 78 -4.65 16.78 8.65
CA THR A 78 -4.26 17.60 7.49
C THR A 78 -3.01 17.05 6.82
N ASP A 79 -2.00 16.70 7.64
CA ASP A 79 -0.70 16.19 7.22
C ASP A 79 -0.84 14.88 6.43
N TYR A 80 -1.74 13.99 6.86
CA TYR A 80 -2.11 12.77 6.12
C TYR A 80 -2.70 13.11 4.75
N TRP A 81 -3.67 14.03 4.67
CA TRP A 81 -4.29 14.39 3.38
C TRP A 81 -3.31 15.11 2.46
N GLN A 82 -2.38 15.90 3.00
CA GLN A 82 -1.27 16.50 2.25
C GLN A 82 -0.30 15.42 1.73
N ARG A 83 0.07 14.43 2.56
CA ARG A 83 0.95 13.32 2.16
C ARG A 83 0.34 12.47 1.05
N VAL A 84 -0.92 12.07 1.21
CA VAL A 84 -1.69 11.32 0.20
C VAL A 84 -1.80 12.13 -1.09
N ALA A 85 -2.13 13.42 -1.02
CA ALA A 85 -2.27 14.26 -2.21
C ALA A 85 -0.94 14.54 -2.92
N SER A 86 0.18 14.66 -2.19
CA SER A 86 1.51 14.78 -2.77
C SER A 86 1.87 13.54 -3.59
N HIS A 87 1.62 12.34 -3.06
CA HIS A 87 1.84 11.08 -3.79
C HIS A 87 0.82 10.83 -4.93
N PHE A 88 -0.33 11.48 -4.92
CA PHE A 88 -1.37 11.37 -5.96
C PHE A 88 -1.37 12.55 -6.94
N TRP A 89 -0.44 13.49 -6.79
CA TRP A 89 -0.38 14.71 -7.59
C TRP A 89 -0.08 14.40 -9.05
N ASP A 90 0.97 13.62 -9.31
CA ASP A 90 1.46 13.33 -10.66
C ASP A 90 0.48 12.50 -11.52
N ILE A 91 -0.49 11.84 -10.86
CA ILE A 91 -1.55 11.05 -11.52
C ILE A 91 -2.76 11.93 -11.90
N SER A 92 -3.00 13.04 -11.19
CA SER A 92 -4.33 13.68 -11.19
C SER A 92 -4.37 15.20 -11.14
N GLY A 93 -3.32 15.86 -10.63
CA GLY A 93 -3.31 17.28 -10.25
C GLY A 93 -4.26 17.63 -9.09
N TRP A 94 -4.65 16.67 -8.24
CA TRP A 94 -5.65 16.92 -7.18
C TRP A 94 -5.02 17.40 -5.88
N GLY A 95 -5.26 18.66 -5.53
CA GLY A 95 -4.96 19.19 -4.20
C GLY A 95 -5.70 18.47 -3.07
N TRP A 96 -5.10 18.46 -1.87
CA TRP A 96 -5.52 17.64 -0.72
C TRP A 96 -6.99 17.77 -0.30
N THR A 97 -7.60 18.95 -0.45
CA THR A 97 -9.03 19.16 -0.18
C THR A 97 -9.93 18.32 -1.10
N ARG A 98 -9.57 18.21 -2.39
CA ARG A 98 -10.31 17.44 -3.40
C ARG A 98 -10.15 15.94 -3.15
N VAL A 99 -8.91 15.49 -2.93
CA VAL A 99 -8.58 14.12 -2.50
C VAL A 99 -9.38 13.72 -1.26
N ARG A 100 -9.30 14.50 -0.18
CA ARG A 100 -10.04 14.26 1.07
C ARG A 100 -11.53 14.10 0.82
N ASN A 101 -12.14 15.03 0.08
CA ASN A 101 -13.59 15.04 -0.12
C ASN A 101 -14.03 13.83 -0.97
N PHE A 102 -13.25 13.42 -1.97
CA PHE A 102 -13.53 12.23 -2.78
C PHE A 102 -13.39 10.91 -1.98
N VAL A 103 -12.30 10.75 -1.22
CA VAL A 103 -12.08 9.55 -0.40
C VAL A 103 -13.14 9.45 0.70
N GLN A 104 -13.48 10.56 1.37
CA GLN A 104 -14.58 10.59 2.33
C GLN A 104 -15.95 10.31 1.71
N TYR A 105 -16.21 10.76 0.48
CA TYR A 105 -17.45 10.44 -0.24
C TYR A 105 -17.58 8.93 -0.49
N ASN A 106 -16.51 8.28 -0.97
CA ASN A 106 -16.51 6.84 -1.20
C ASN A 106 -16.59 6.03 0.09
N ILE A 107 -15.93 6.46 1.17
CA ILE A 107 -16.10 5.89 2.52
C ILE A 107 -17.55 5.96 2.98
N ARG A 108 -18.23 7.11 2.86
CA ARG A 108 -19.64 7.27 3.23
C ARG A 108 -20.54 6.37 2.36
N ARG A 109 -20.30 6.33 1.05
CA ARG A 109 -21.04 5.48 0.10
C ARG A 109 -20.90 3.99 0.43
N HIS A 110 -19.69 3.54 0.73
CA HIS A 110 -19.41 2.15 1.14
C HIS A 110 -20.15 1.81 2.44
N ARG A 111 -20.09 2.68 3.46
CA ARG A 111 -20.81 2.47 4.74
C ARG A 111 -22.33 2.42 4.59
N VAL A 112 -22.91 3.22 3.69
CA VAL A 112 -24.37 3.23 3.44
C VAL A 112 -24.82 2.01 2.63
N ASN A 113 -24.02 1.56 1.65
CA ASN A 113 -24.34 0.36 0.88
C ASN A 113 -23.06 -0.27 0.26
N PRO A 114 -22.45 -1.27 0.92
CA PRO A 114 -21.21 -1.91 0.43
C PRO A 114 -21.40 -2.56 -0.96
N CYS A 115 -22.59 -3.09 -1.24
CA CYS A 115 -22.91 -3.76 -2.50
C CYS A 115 -23.00 -2.79 -3.69
N ARG A 116 -23.27 -1.50 -3.46
CA ARG A 116 -23.36 -0.44 -4.51
C ARG A 116 -22.03 0.31 -4.76
N VAL A 117 -20.91 -0.17 -4.22
CA VAL A 117 -19.58 0.24 -4.66
C VAL A 117 -19.29 -0.40 -6.02
N ARG A 118 -18.86 0.41 -7.00
CA ARG A 118 -18.51 -0.08 -8.33
C ARG A 118 -17.13 -0.75 -8.26
N ASP A 119 -17.15 -2.08 -8.22
CA ASP A 119 -15.94 -2.90 -8.17
C ASP A 119 -15.23 -3.00 -9.52
N ASN A 120 -13.94 -3.34 -9.49
CA ASN A 120 -13.25 -4.02 -10.60
C ASN A 120 -13.55 -5.53 -10.55
N PRO A 121 -13.28 -6.31 -11.62
CA PRO A 121 -13.57 -7.75 -11.63
C PRO A 121 -12.97 -8.54 -10.46
N GLU A 122 -11.83 -8.08 -9.93
CA GLU A 122 -11.11 -8.70 -8.80
C GLU A 122 -11.60 -8.29 -7.40
N GLY A 123 -12.59 -7.39 -7.27
CA GLY A 123 -13.15 -6.99 -5.96
C GLY A 123 -12.25 -6.07 -5.09
N GLN A 124 -11.10 -5.62 -5.63
CA GLN A 124 -10.11 -4.83 -4.91
C GLN A 124 -10.68 -3.49 -4.41
N MET A 125 -11.55 -2.83 -5.18
CA MET A 125 -12.15 -1.55 -4.79
C MET A 125 -12.95 -1.67 -3.48
N LYS A 126 -13.78 -2.72 -3.33
CA LYS A 126 -14.46 -3.00 -2.06
C LYS A 126 -13.48 -3.40 -0.95
N GLN A 127 -12.40 -4.13 -1.23
CA GLN A 127 -11.44 -4.56 -0.22
C GLN A 127 -10.61 -3.40 0.34
N LEU A 128 -10.04 -2.55 -0.54
CA LEU A 128 -9.28 -1.35 -0.14
C LEU A 128 -10.18 -0.38 0.66
N LEU A 129 -11.44 -0.21 0.26
CA LEU A 129 -12.41 0.58 1.04
C LEU A 129 -12.75 -0.06 2.39
N ARG A 130 -12.85 -1.40 2.47
CA ARG A 130 -13.11 -2.13 3.72
C ARG A 130 -11.96 -1.92 4.72
N GLU A 131 -10.72 -2.08 4.29
CA GLU A 131 -9.55 -1.90 5.16
C GLU A 131 -9.44 -0.44 5.63
N LEU A 132 -9.60 0.52 4.70
CA LEU A 132 -9.53 1.95 5.03
C LEU A 132 -10.66 2.35 5.99
N VAL A 133 -11.86 1.81 5.82
CA VAL A 133 -12.98 1.99 6.76
C VAL A 133 -12.64 1.40 8.13
N ALA A 134 -12.14 0.16 8.19
CA ALA A 134 -11.81 -0.52 9.44
C ALA A 134 -10.72 0.21 10.23
N HIS A 135 -9.65 0.65 9.56
CA HIS A 135 -8.59 1.44 10.21
C HIS A 135 -9.15 2.77 10.75
N ILE A 136 -9.96 3.48 9.95
CA ILE A 136 -10.60 4.74 10.36
C ILE A 136 -11.54 4.51 11.54
N ASP A 137 -12.26 3.39 11.62
CA ASP A 137 -13.14 3.10 12.76
C ASP A 137 -12.37 2.65 14.01
N ILE A 138 -11.25 1.93 13.90
CA ILE A 138 -10.33 1.67 15.02
C ILE A 138 -9.84 3.00 15.62
N VAL A 139 -9.39 3.94 14.78
CA VAL A 139 -8.90 5.27 15.23
C VAL A 139 -10.02 6.14 15.80
N ASN A 140 -11.27 5.98 15.34
CA ASN A 140 -12.42 6.75 15.80
C ASN A 140 -13.17 6.11 16.99
N THR A 141 -12.89 4.85 17.32
CA THR A 141 -13.50 4.16 18.46
C THR A 141 -12.88 4.73 19.75
N PRO A 142 -13.68 5.35 20.64
CA PRO A 142 -13.16 5.73 21.94
C PRO A 142 -12.79 4.46 22.70
N VAL A 143 -11.52 4.34 23.13
CA VAL A 143 -11.09 3.22 23.96
C VAL A 143 -11.93 3.21 25.23
N LEU A 144 -12.86 2.24 25.31
CA LEU A 144 -13.59 1.95 26.53
C LEU A 144 -12.57 1.48 27.57
N ARG A 145 -12.12 2.42 28.42
CA ARG A 145 -11.43 2.09 29.65
C ARG A 145 -12.39 1.24 30.49
N ILE A 146 -12.20 -0.07 30.44
CA ILE A 146 -12.80 -1.01 31.38
C ILE A 146 -12.20 -0.65 32.75
N GLN A 147 -12.92 0.17 33.50
CA GLN A 147 -12.62 0.43 34.90
C GLN A 147 -12.81 -0.89 35.65
N PRO A 148 -11.83 -1.37 36.44
CA PRO A 148 -11.99 -2.61 37.18
C PRO A 148 -13.11 -2.48 38.23
N GLN A 149 -14.30 -3.00 37.88
CA GLN A 149 -15.41 -3.14 38.81
C GLN A 149 -14.98 -4.10 39.92
N ARG A 150 -14.89 -3.56 41.14
CA ARG A 150 -14.54 -4.30 42.36
C ARG A 150 -15.62 -5.37 42.61
N PRO A 151 -15.26 -6.66 42.83
CA PRO A 151 -16.27 -7.67 43.10
C PRO A 151 -17.02 -7.35 44.40
N PRO A 152 -18.36 -7.49 44.43
CA PRO A 152 -19.12 -7.44 45.68
C PRO A 152 -18.73 -8.58 46.62
N LEU A 153 -18.71 -8.30 47.92
CA LEU A 153 -18.52 -9.32 48.96
C LEU A 153 -19.81 -10.13 49.14
N SER A 154 -19.70 -11.45 49.18
CA SER A 154 -20.81 -12.36 49.52
C SER A 154 -21.22 -12.23 50.99
N PRO A 155 -22.52 -12.20 51.32
CA PRO A 155 -23.03 -12.64 52.60
C PRO A 155 -23.35 -14.14 52.56
N SER A 156 -22.91 -14.88 53.59
CA SER A 156 -23.38 -16.26 53.84
C SER A 156 -24.78 -16.24 54.44
N SER A 157 -25.64 -17.20 54.07
CA SER A 157 -26.69 -17.76 54.95
C SER A 157 -27.29 -19.04 54.38
N HIS A 158 -27.11 -20.14 55.12
CA HIS A 158 -28.02 -21.29 55.15
C HIS A 158 -29.08 -21.03 56.25
N PRO A 159 -30.28 -21.66 56.24
CA PRO A 159 -30.39 -23.12 56.34
C PRO A 159 -31.57 -23.81 55.61
N GLN A 160 -31.57 -25.14 55.78
CA GLN A 160 -32.53 -26.23 55.44
C GLN A 160 -34.03 -25.85 55.48
N HIS A 161 -34.91 -26.45 54.66
CA HIS A 161 -35.44 -27.82 54.87
C HIS A 161 -36.22 -28.47 53.69
N THR A 162 -36.35 -29.80 53.78
CA THR A 162 -37.38 -30.78 53.29
C THR A 162 -38.54 -30.24 52.40
N ILE A 163 -38.92 -30.85 51.26
CA ILE A 163 -39.74 -32.10 51.12
C ILE A 163 -39.65 -32.73 49.69
N HIS A 164 -39.97 -34.04 49.62
CA HIS A 164 -40.17 -34.90 48.42
C HIS A 164 -40.98 -34.30 47.24
N GLY A 165 -40.64 -34.72 46.02
CA GLY A 165 -41.50 -34.65 44.81
C GLY A 165 -40.87 -35.38 43.63
N ASN A 166 -41.60 -36.27 42.94
CA ASN A 166 -41.01 -37.24 42.00
C ASN A 166 -41.20 -36.91 40.50
N SER A 167 -40.19 -37.34 39.73
CA SER A 167 -40.27 -37.88 38.36
C SER A 167 -40.36 -36.98 37.11
N SER A 168 -39.41 -37.27 36.21
CA SER A 168 -39.52 -37.33 34.75
C SER A 168 -39.62 -36.02 33.94
N ALA A 169 -38.45 -35.51 33.55
CA ALA A 169 -38.27 -34.67 32.37
C ALA A 169 -37.06 -35.18 31.57
N GLY A 170 -37.18 -35.18 30.23
CA GLY A 170 -36.40 -36.01 29.31
C GLY A 170 -34.86 -35.98 29.43
N THR A 171 -34.26 -37.17 29.33
CA THR A 171 -32.81 -37.43 29.26
C THR A 171 -32.21 -36.94 27.94
N TYR A 172 -32.12 -35.62 27.76
CA TYR A 172 -31.20 -35.03 26.78
C TYR A 172 -29.85 -34.77 27.46
N SER A 173 -29.01 -35.80 27.45
CA SER A 173 -27.59 -35.67 27.77
C SER A 173 -26.93 -34.74 26.76
N ARG A 174 -26.89 -33.45 27.08
CA ARG A 174 -26.03 -32.46 26.42
C ARG A 174 -24.62 -33.07 26.40
N PRO A 175 -23.97 -33.25 25.23
CA PRO A 175 -22.62 -33.81 25.20
C PRO A 175 -21.71 -32.93 26.05
N PRO A 176 -20.71 -33.51 26.73
CA PRO A 176 -19.74 -32.71 27.48
C PRO A 176 -19.13 -31.71 26.51
N SER A 177 -19.21 -30.42 26.86
CA SER A 177 -18.46 -29.39 26.14
C SER A 177 -17.00 -29.75 26.31
N MET A 178 -16.34 -30.21 25.25
CA MET A 178 -14.90 -30.45 25.28
C MET A 178 -14.21 -29.13 25.55
N GLU A 179 -13.76 -28.93 26.78
CA GLU A 179 -12.84 -27.86 27.14
C GLU A 179 -11.50 -28.18 26.49
N VAL A 180 -11.34 -27.71 25.25
CA VAL A 180 -10.13 -27.81 24.42
C VAL A 180 -8.95 -27.39 25.29
N SER A 181 -8.01 -28.31 25.51
CA SER A 181 -7.01 -28.11 26.55
C SER A 181 -6.07 -26.95 26.19
N GLY A 182 -5.47 -26.28 27.18
CA GLY A 182 -4.50 -25.22 26.91
C GLY A 182 -3.34 -25.67 26.00
N GLN A 183 -2.93 -26.93 26.11
CA GLN A 183 -1.90 -27.56 25.27
C GLN A 183 -2.36 -27.76 23.82
N GLU A 184 -3.63 -28.10 23.63
CA GLU A 184 -4.28 -28.28 22.34
C GLU A 184 -4.50 -26.94 21.63
N LEU A 185 -4.90 -25.89 22.37
CA LEU A 185 -4.94 -24.51 21.86
C LEU A 185 -3.57 -24.00 21.39
N ILE A 186 -2.49 -24.34 22.12
CA ILE A 186 -1.11 -24.05 21.69
C ILE A 186 -0.77 -24.82 20.40
N ALA A 187 -1.14 -26.09 20.29
CA ALA A 187 -0.90 -26.88 19.08
C ALA A 187 -1.66 -26.32 17.86
N MET A 188 -2.95 -26.00 18.01
CA MET A 188 -3.75 -25.33 16.98
C MET A 188 -3.17 -23.96 16.58
N SER A 189 -2.66 -23.18 17.56
CA SER A 189 -1.99 -21.91 17.26
C SER A 189 -0.73 -22.11 16.43
N LYS A 190 0.07 -23.15 16.69
CA LYS A 190 1.29 -23.41 15.92
C LYS A 190 0.98 -23.94 14.53
N GLU A 191 -0.07 -24.73 14.37
CA GLU A 191 -0.58 -25.14 13.05
C GLU A 191 -1.07 -23.95 12.22
N ALA A 192 -1.89 -23.06 12.80
CA ALA A 192 -2.34 -21.84 12.15
C ALA A 192 -1.16 -20.92 11.76
N ALA A 193 -0.17 -20.76 12.64
CA ALA A 193 1.05 -20.00 12.34
C ALA A 193 1.89 -20.63 11.21
N MET A 194 2.00 -21.96 11.12
CA MET A 194 2.64 -22.64 9.99
C MET A 194 1.87 -22.44 8.67
N ARG A 195 0.55 -22.25 8.73
CA ARG A 195 -0.29 -21.82 7.59
C ARG A 195 -0.27 -20.29 7.35
N CYS A 196 0.56 -19.54 8.08
CA CYS A 196 0.64 -18.07 8.11
C CYS A 196 -0.68 -17.35 8.49
N ASP A 197 -1.62 -18.07 9.11
CA ASP A 197 -2.86 -17.53 9.65
C ASP A 197 -2.62 -17.02 11.09
N PHE A 198 -1.93 -15.88 11.17
CA PHE A 198 -1.49 -15.30 12.44
C PHE A 198 -2.66 -14.78 13.30
N ASP A 199 -3.79 -14.44 12.70
CA ASP A 199 -4.95 -13.92 13.43
C ASP A 199 -5.79 -15.08 14.01
N GLU A 200 -5.95 -16.21 13.31
CA GLU A 200 -6.48 -17.45 13.91
C GLU A 200 -5.52 -18.03 14.96
N ALA A 201 -4.21 -18.03 14.72
CA ALA A 201 -3.23 -18.45 15.72
C ALA A 201 -3.39 -17.68 17.04
N LYS A 202 -3.50 -16.34 16.94
CA LYS A 202 -3.77 -15.46 18.08
C LYS A 202 -5.15 -15.72 18.71
N SER A 203 -6.18 -15.99 17.91
CA SER A 203 -7.52 -16.36 18.36
C SER A 203 -7.51 -17.63 19.22
N ARG A 204 -6.70 -18.63 18.85
CA ARG A 204 -6.51 -19.87 19.63
C ARG A 204 -5.77 -19.61 20.94
N LEU A 205 -4.68 -18.84 20.93
CA LEU A 205 -3.97 -18.49 22.16
C LEU A 205 -4.86 -17.74 23.17
N LEU A 206 -5.67 -16.77 22.72
CA LEU A 206 -6.53 -15.95 23.59
C LEU A 206 -7.62 -16.75 24.36
N GLN A 207 -7.80 -18.05 24.07
CA GLN A 207 -8.66 -18.95 24.82
C GLN A 207 -7.95 -19.62 26.02
N ILE A 208 -6.63 -19.44 26.18
CA ILE A 208 -5.82 -20.01 27.26
C ILE A 208 -5.99 -19.20 28.56
N SER A 209 -6.64 -19.80 29.56
CA SER A 209 -6.89 -19.18 30.88
C SER A 209 -5.62 -18.87 31.69
N ASN A 210 -4.49 -19.53 31.41
CA ASN A 210 -3.22 -19.25 32.07
C ASN A 210 -2.52 -18.03 31.45
N LYS A 211 -2.66 -16.86 32.08
CA LYS A 211 -2.06 -15.60 31.60
C LYS A 211 -0.56 -15.69 31.34
N ALA A 212 0.21 -16.38 32.20
CA ALA A 212 1.67 -16.44 32.05
C ALA A 212 2.09 -17.21 30.79
N ALA A 213 1.45 -18.37 30.54
CA ALA A 213 1.68 -19.14 29.32
C ALA A 213 1.18 -18.40 28.06
N LEU A 214 0.03 -17.72 28.17
CA LEU A 214 -0.53 -16.88 27.10
C LEU A 214 0.44 -15.76 26.68
N GLU A 215 1.03 -15.05 27.64
CA GLU A 215 1.95 -13.94 27.39
C GLU A 215 3.20 -14.42 26.64
N THR A 216 3.83 -15.51 27.10
CA THR A 216 4.99 -16.14 26.41
C THR A 216 4.66 -16.62 24.99
N HIS A 217 3.51 -17.25 24.76
CA HIS A 217 3.17 -17.72 23.41
C HIS A 217 2.73 -16.60 22.45
N LEU A 218 2.23 -15.47 22.95
CA LEU A 218 1.98 -14.29 22.12
C LEU A 218 3.29 -13.61 21.68
N GLU A 219 4.32 -13.60 22.54
CA GLU A 219 5.67 -13.16 22.16
C GLU A 219 6.33 -14.11 21.15
N GLU A 220 6.20 -15.43 21.35
CA GLU A 220 6.63 -16.46 20.39
C GLU A 220 5.99 -16.23 19.01
N LEU A 221 4.67 -16.02 18.97
CA LEU A 221 3.91 -15.79 17.73
C LEU A 221 4.30 -14.49 17.01
N ASP A 222 4.56 -13.41 17.75
CA ASP A 222 5.00 -12.13 17.19
C ASP A 222 6.43 -12.20 16.63
N MET A 223 7.34 -12.95 17.26
CA MET A 223 8.67 -13.23 16.70
C MET A 223 8.59 -14.03 15.40
N ILE A 224 7.74 -15.09 15.35
CA ILE A 224 7.53 -15.87 14.12
C ILE A 224 6.94 -14.99 13.01
N ARG A 225 5.95 -14.13 13.32
CA ARG A 225 5.36 -13.19 12.36
C ARG A 225 6.39 -12.22 11.80
N LYS A 226 7.26 -11.65 12.65
CA LYS A 226 8.35 -10.75 12.23
C LYS A 226 9.37 -11.45 11.34
N ALA A 227 9.77 -12.68 11.66
CA ALA A 227 10.66 -13.47 10.83
C ALA A 227 10.07 -13.78 9.44
N GLN A 228 8.77 -14.11 9.37
CA GLN A 228 8.08 -14.33 8.10
C GLN A 228 8.00 -13.05 7.26
N ILE A 229 7.64 -11.92 7.86
CA ILE A 229 7.62 -10.61 7.17
C ILE A 229 9.00 -10.29 6.60
N GLN A 230 10.06 -10.40 7.42
CA GLN A 230 11.41 -10.09 6.98
C GLN A 230 11.89 -11.00 5.84
N THR A 231 11.42 -12.25 5.82
CA THR A 231 11.69 -13.23 4.75
C THR A 231 10.94 -12.89 3.46
N ASN A 232 9.67 -12.49 3.57
CA ASN A 232 8.87 -12.01 2.43
C ASN A 232 9.48 -10.74 1.80
N GLU A 233 9.87 -9.75 2.61
CA GLU A 233 10.55 -8.52 2.16
C GLU A 233 11.85 -8.82 1.38
N ASP A 234 12.60 -9.83 1.81
CA ASP A 234 13.86 -10.22 1.18
C ASP A 234 13.66 -10.96 -0.15
N PHE A 235 12.61 -11.78 -0.27
CA PHE A 235 12.17 -12.31 -1.56
C PHE A 235 11.68 -11.20 -2.51
N GLU A 236 10.91 -10.23 -2.02
CA GLU A 236 10.43 -9.09 -2.82
C GLU A 236 11.59 -8.19 -3.30
N ARG A 237 12.59 -7.95 -2.45
CA ARG A 237 13.81 -7.20 -2.83
C ARG A 237 14.56 -7.93 -3.94
N ARG A 238 14.84 -9.24 -3.75
CA ARG A 238 15.55 -10.05 -4.75
C ARG A 238 14.74 -10.22 -6.05
N ALA A 239 13.41 -10.22 -5.99
CA ALA A 239 12.54 -10.24 -7.17
C ALA A 239 12.66 -8.94 -7.99
N ARG A 240 12.64 -7.77 -7.33
CA ARG A 240 12.88 -6.48 -7.99
C ARG A 240 14.29 -6.36 -8.57
N GLU A 241 15.29 -6.94 -7.90
CA GLU A 241 16.65 -7.05 -8.45
C GLU A 241 16.77 -7.98 -9.67
N ALA A 242 15.79 -8.87 -9.90
CA ALA A 242 15.71 -9.72 -11.10
C ALA A 242 14.87 -9.05 -12.21
N GLU A 243 13.77 -8.36 -11.85
CA GLU A 243 12.98 -7.51 -12.76
C GLU A 243 13.86 -6.43 -13.41
N LEU A 244 14.71 -5.75 -12.64
CA LEU A 244 15.70 -4.76 -13.13
C LEU A 244 16.82 -5.35 -14.01
N LYS A 245 16.84 -6.66 -14.25
CA LYS A 245 17.79 -7.38 -15.12
C LYS A 245 17.08 -8.15 -16.24
N ASP A 246 15.78 -7.90 -16.44
CA ASP A 246 14.89 -8.65 -17.35
C ASP A 246 14.81 -10.17 -17.07
N ASP A 247 15.19 -10.62 -15.86
CA ASP A 247 15.01 -12.01 -15.43
C ASP A 247 13.62 -12.21 -14.80
N TRP A 248 12.62 -12.13 -15.67
CA TRP A 248 11.20 -12.32 -15.35
C TRP A 248 10.91 -13.69 -14.71
N GLN A 249 11.71 -14.72 -14.99
CA GLN A 249 11.51 -16.07 -14.43
C GLN A 249 12.04 -16.17 -13.00
N THR A 250 13.24 -15.63 -12.72
CA THR A 250 13.75 -15.55 -11.34
C THR A 250 12.89 -14.63 -10.49
N ALA A 251 12.45 -13.48 -11.03
CA ALA A 251 11.50 -12.59 -10.33
C ALA A 251 10.21 -13.33 -9.95
N LYS A 252 9.58 -14.04 -10.90
CA LYS A 252 8.36 -14.83 -10.67
C LYS A 252 8.57 -15.97 -9.66
N SER A 253 9.70 -16.67 -9.76
CA SER A 253 10.10 -17.77 -8.86
C SER A 253 10.39 -17.32 -7.42
N LEU A 254 10.82 -16.07 -7.23
CA LEU A 254 10.99 -15.47 -5.91
C LEU A 254 9.66 -15.00 -5.32
N LEU A 255 8.81 -14.32 -6.10
CA LEU A 255 7.49 -13.86 -5.63
C LEU A 255 6.54 -15.03 -5.30
N SER A 256 6.62 -16.15 -6.00
CA SER A 256 5.83 -17.35 -5.67
C SER A 256 6.25 -18.05 -4.37
N ARG A 257 7.30 -17.57 -3.68
CA ARG A 257 7.75 -18.06 -2.37
C ARG A 257 7.36 -17.15 -1.20
N ILE A 258 6.76 -15.99 -1.50
CA ILE A 258 6.17 -15.10 -0.49
C ILE A 258 4.90 -15.77 0.05
N VAL A 259 4.82 -15.95 1.36
CA VAL A 259 3.69 -16.64 2.02
C VAL A 259 2.73 -15.60 2.59
N GLY A 260 1.44 -15.78 2.32
CA GLY A 260 0.36 -14.83 2.62
C GLY A 260 -0.20 -14.14 1.36
N ASP A 261 -1.16 -13.24 1.55
CA ASP A 261 -1.93 -12.62 0.47
C ASP A 261 -1.10 -11.71 -0.46
N ASP A 262 0.06 -11.24 0.00
CA ASP A 262 0.95 -10.34 -0.75
C ASP A 262 1.57 -11.03 -1.99
N GLY A 263 1.89 -12.33 -1.89
CA GLY A 263 2.56 -13.09 -2.97
C GLY A 263 1.76 -13.10 -4.28
N PRO A 264 0.47 -13.51 -4.27
CA PRO A 264 -0.41 -13.42 -5.44
C PRO A 264 -0.56 -12.00 -6.02
N PHE A 265 -0.61 -10.97 -5.17
CA PHE A 265 -0.71 -9.58 -5.62
C PHE A 265 0.58 -9.09 -6.31
N LEU A 266 1.74 -9.42 -5.75
CA LEU A 266 3.04 -9.10 -6.35
C LEU A 266 3.26 -9.85 -7.67
N LEU A 267 2.83 -11.12 -7.76
CA LEU A 267 2.86 -11.90 -9.01
C LEU A 267 2.00 -11.27 -10.12
N LEU A 268 0.79 -10.81 -9.79
CA LEU A 268 -0.08 -10.10 -10.74
C LEU A 268 0.56 -8.78 -11.21
N THR A 269 1.21 -8.07 -10.29
CA THR A 269 1.94 -6.82 -10.58
C THR A 269 3.12 -7.05 -11.54
N LEU A 270 3.88 -8.14 -11.34
CA LEU A 270 5.02 -8.49 -12.20
C LEU A 270 4.60 -8.81 -13.65
N GLU A 271 3.53 -9.59 -13.83
CA GLU A 271 3.02 -9.88 -15.19
C GLU A 271 2.44 -8.63 -15.86
N TYR A 272 1.89 -7.68 -15.09
CA TYR A 272 1.46 -6.37 -15.62
C TYR A 272 2.66 -5.49 -16.03
N SER A 273 3.73 -5.41 -15.22
CA SER A 273 4.99 -4.75 -15.61
C SER A 273 5.50 -5.28 -16.95
N ARG A 274 5.59 -6.61 -17.06
CA ARG A 274 6.10 -7.33 -18.23
C ARG A 274 5.26 -7.08 -19.49
N ALA A 275 3.93 -7.14 -19.37
CA ALA A 275 2.99 -6.89 -20.47
C ALA A 275 2.88 -5.42 -20.90
N ARG A 276 3.67 -4.52 -20.30
CA ARG A 276 3.79 -3.10 -20.67
C ARG A 276 5.16 -2.77 -21.30
N ILE A 277 6.09 -3.73 -21.33
CA ILE A 277 7.48 -3.55 -21.81
C ILE A 277 7.73 -4.34 -23.10
N GLY A 278 7.02 -5.46 -23.31
CA GLY A 278 6.94 -6.18 -24.59
C GLY A 278 5.76 -5.77 -25.45
#